data_AF-A0A931KZ21-F1
#
_entry.id   AF-A0A931KZ21-F1
#
_cell.length_a   1.000
_cell.length_b   1.000
_cell.length_c   1.000
_cell.angle_alpha   90.00
_cell.angle_beta   90.00
_cell.angle_gamma   90.00
#
_symmetry.space_group_name_H-M   'P 1'
#
loop_
_entity.id
_entity.type
_entity.pdbx_description
1 polymer ?
#
loop_
_entity_poly.entity_id
_entity_poly.type
_entity_poly.pdbx_seq_one_letter_code
_entity_poly.pdbx_strand_id
1 'polypeptide(L)'
;MPYTPEENRRRMKRYRLERARGVHHRVPTDLIRSHIDRLHAAGMSNRAIVLAAGYSPETSLNTFLRRPSISRTTAQRLLAVEPGTPPVPGPNYRISAVGSRRRLQALAAIGWTLPALAARTTETFPQLRAIREARHPTVRSGTAIEISRLYDALAMTPGPSALARTIAKQNNWAPPLAWDDDDLDTRDAQPHLATSTPITRDEMLLEFEHTRDQHGGRITLAATRLGADPLNLARRIQRAKAAGHDIDYVDDTKPLRRQRVA
;
A
#
# COMPACT_ATOMS: atom_id res chain seq x y z
N MET A 1 22.95 8.88 7.37
CA MET A 1 23.07 9.83 8.49
C MET A 1 23.78 9.16 9.66
N PRO A 2 24.69 9.84 10.37
CA PRO A 2 25.28 9.31 11.59
C PRO A 2 24.24 9.32 12.72
N TYR A 3 24.24 8.28 13.54
CA TYR A 3 23.33 8.14 14.69
C TYR A 3 23.62 9.18 15.76
N THR A 4 22.58 9.65 16.45
CA THR A 4 22.76 10.52 17.62
C THR A 4 23.49 9.77 18.75
N PRO A 5 24.19 10.46 19.67
CA PRO A 5 24.93 9.82 20.76
C PRO A 5 24.07 8.90 21.62
N GLU A 6 22.80 9.23 21.85
CA GLU A 6 21.87 8.42 22.65
C GLU A 6 21.38 7.18 21.92
N GLU A 7 21.08 7.28 20.62
CA GLU A 7 20.75 6.13 19.77
C GLU A 7 21.93 5.18 19.65
N ASN A 8 23.15 5.73 19.54
CA ASN A 8 24.38 4.97 19.50
C ASN A 8 24.63 4.25 20.85
N ARG A 9 24.31 4.89 21.98
CA ARG A 9 24.42 4.31 23.34
C ARG A 9 23.39 3.20 23.58
N ARG A 10 22.14 3.38 23.14
CA ARG A 10 21.08 2.35 23.19
C ARG A 10 21.41 1.16 22.26
N ARG A 11 21.92 1.42 21.06
CA ARG A 11 22.40 0.39 20.11
C ARG A 11 23.56 -0.41 20.70
N MET A 12 24.55 0.27 21.29
CA MET A 12 25.70 -0.36 21.95
C MET A 12 25.30 -1.15 23.20
N LYS A 13 24.33 -0.68 23.99
CA LYS A 13 23.78 -1.40 25.16
C LYS A 13 23.09 -2.71 24.74
N ARG A 14 22.27 -2.66 23.67
CA ARG A 14 21.61 -3.84 23.10
C ARG A 14 22.62 -4.83 22.51
N TYR A 15 23.61 -4.33 21.78
CA TYR A 15 24.72 -5.13 21.23
C TYR A 15 25.53 -5.86 22.32
N ARG A 16 25.84 -5.19 23.44
CA ARG A 16 26.56 -5.80 24.58
C ARG A 16 25.72 -6.87 25.29
N LEU A 17 24.41 -6.64 25.43
CA LEU A 17 23.47 -7.58 26.02
C LEU A 17 23.31 -8.86 25.17
N GLU A 18 23.25 -8.73 23.85
CA GLU A 18 23.12 -9.87 22.93
C GLU A 18 24.43 -10.67 22.80
N ARG A 19 25.60 -10.02 22.90
CA ARG A 19 26.90 -10.70 22.96
C ARG A 19 27.07 -11.49 24.26
N ALA A 20 26.59 -10.97 25.38
CA ALA A 20 26.58 -11.67 26.68
C ALA A 20 25.66 -12.90 26.67
N ARG A 21 24.71 -12.98 25.72
CA ARG A 21 23.80 -14.11 25.51
C ARG A 21 24.32 -15.12 24.47
N GLY A 22 25.57 -15.00 24.03
CA GLY A 22 26.20 -15.95 23.09
C GLY A 22 25.75 -15.81 21.62
N VAL A 23 24.98 -14.77 21.29
CA VAL A 23 24.59 -14.50 19.89
C VAL A 23 25.77 -13.85 19.18
N HIS A 24 26.39 -14.58 18.24
CA HIS A 24 27.48 -14.07 17.41
C HIS A 24 26.93 -13.36 16.16
N HIS A 25 27.08 -12.03 16.09
CA HIS A 25 26.55 -11.19 14.99
C HIS A 25 27.42 -11.20 13.72
N ARG A 26 28.52 -11.95 13.72
CA ARG A 26 29.48 -12.00 12.61
C ARG A 26 29.61 -13.43 12.07
N VAL A 27 29.52 -13.56 10.76
CA VAL A 27 29.63 -14.81 10.01
C VAL A 27 31.00 -14.84 9.33
N PRO A 28 31.74 -15.97 9.39
CA PRO A 28 32.99 -16.15 8.65
C PRO A 28 32.78 -15.97 7.15
N THR A 29 33.73 -15.30 6.50
CA THR A 29 33.60 -14.94 5.08
C THR A 29 33.83 -16.11 4.12
N ASP A 30 34.38 -17.23 4.58
CA ASP A 30 34.75 -18.38 3.73
C ASP A 30 33.56 -19.07 3.07
N LEU A 31 32.44 -19.18 3.79
CA LEU A 31 31.17 -19.69 3.25
C LEU A 31 30.63 -18.80 2.13
N ILE A 32 30.89 -17.50 2.22
CA ILE A 32 30.43 -16.51 1.25
C ILE A 32 31.32 -16.56 0.01
N ARG A 33 32.64 -16.67 0.16
CA ARG A 33 33.57 -16.83 -0.97
C ARG A 33 33.16 -18.00 -1.87
N SER A 34 32.97 -19.17 -1.28
CA SER A 34 32.55 -20.38 -1.99
C SER A 34 31.22 -20.20 -2.76
N HIS A 35 30.32 -19.36 -2.24
CA HIS A 35 29.06 -19.04 -2.93
C HIS A 35 29.25 -18.00 -4.04
N ILE A 36 30.04 -16.96 -3.83
CA ILE A 36 30.38 -15.97 -4.85
C ILE A 36 31.09 -16.63 -6.04
N ASP A 37 32.01 -17.57 -5.78
CA ASP A 37 32.71 -18.31 -6.83
C ASP A 37 31.72 -19.10 -7.71
N ARG A 38 30.66 -19.69 -7.12
CA ARG A 38 29.58 -20.33 -7.87
C ARG A 38 28.78 -19.34 -8.73
N LEU A 39 28.53 -18.13 -8.23
CA LEU A 39 27.85 -17.07 -9.00
C LEU A 39 28.72 -16.55 -10.15
N HIS A 40 30.03 -16.44 -9.95
CA HIS A 40 30.99 -16.13 -11.02
C HIS A 40 31.04 -17.22 -12.08
N ALA A 41 31.06 -18.49 -11.68
CA ALA A 41 31.00 -19.63 -12.60
C ALA A 41 29.70 -19.63 -13.43
N ALA A 42 28.60 -19.11 -12.87
CA ALA A 42 27.34 -18.88 -13.58
C ALA A 42 27.31 -17.58 -14.42
N GLY A 43 28.43 -16.88 -14.55
CA GLY A 43 28.57 -15.69 -15.41
C GLY A 43 28.13 -14.36 -14.78
N MET A 44 27.81 -14.32 -13.48
CA MET A 44 27.43 -13.07 -12.83
C MET A 44 28.66 -12.21 -12.53
N SER A 45 28.63 -10.93 -12.93
CA SER A 45 29.65 -9.96 -12.55
C SER A 45 29.53 -9.57 -11.07
N ASN A 46 30.63 -9.09 -10.47
CA ASN A 46 30.62 -8.52 -9.11
C ASN A 46 29.53 -7.44 -8.94
N ARG A 47 29.32 -6.63 -9.98
CA ARG A 47 28.27 -5.61 -9.99
C ARG A 47 26.89 -6.25 -9.96
N ALA A 48 26.64 -7.27 -10.78
CA ALA A 48 25.37 -7.99 -10.78
C ALA A 48 25.07 -8.63 -9.42
N ILE A 49 26.06 -9.23 -8.75
CA ILE A 49 25.89 -9.86 -7.44
C ILE A 49 25.59 -8.83 -6.35
N VAL A 50 26.35 -7.73 -6.31
CA VAL A 50 26.12 -6.62 -5.35
C VAL A 50 24.71 -6.06 -5.51
N LEU A 51 24.28 -5.88 -6.77
CA LEU A 51 22.95 -5.40 -7.06
C LEU A 51 21.89 -6.45 -6.68
N ALA A 52 22.06 -7.72 -7.04
CA ALA A 52 21.17 -8.82 -6.63
C ALA A 52 21.08 -8.98 -5.11
N ALA A 53 22.12 -8.60 -4.36
CA ALA A 53 22.12 -8.60 -2.89
C ALA A 53 21.52 -7.31 -2.27
N GLY A 54 21.01 -6.38 -3.08
CA GLY A 54 20.33 -5.16 -2.60
C GLY A 54 21.25 -4.00 -2.19
N TYR A 55 22.51 -3.98 -2.67
CA TYR A 55 23.48 -2.92 -2.37
C TYR A 55 23.58 -1.87 -3.49
N SER A 56 24.19 -0.71 -3.17
CA SER A 56 24.42 0.37 -4.15
C SER A 56 25.36 -0.09 -5.28
N PRO A 57 25.19 0.39 -6.53
CA PRO A 57 26.12 0.09 -7.64
C PRO A 57 27.57 0.53 -7.38
N GLU A 58 27.77 1.46 -6.45
CA GLU A 58 29.09 1.96 -6.01
C GLU A 58 29.73 1.07 -4.94
N THR A 59 28.96 0.14 -4.35
CA THR A 59 29.46 -0.78 -3.32
C THR A 59 30.29 -1.88 -3.97
N SER A 60 31.55 -1.99 -3.59
CA SER A 60 32.41 -3.06 -4.08
C SER A 60 32.22 -4.34 -3.25
N LEU A 61 31.96 -5.47 -3.92
CA LEU A 61 31.88 -6.80 -3.30
C LEU A 61 33.15 -7.14 -2.50
N ASN A 62 34.31 -6.69 -3.00
CA ASN A 62 35.61 -6.90 -2.37
C ASN A 62 35.73 -6.28 -0.98
N THR A 63 34.95 -5.24 -0.68
CA THR A 63 34.91 -4.62 0.67
C THR A 63 34.39 -5.59 1.72
N PHE A 64 33.53 -6.53 1.33
CA PHE A 64 33.02 -7.59 2.21
C PHE A 64 33.99 -8.77 2.25
N LEU A 65 34.48 -9.21 1.09
CA LEU A 65 35.31 -10.42 0.96
C LEU A 65 36.71 -10.31 1.56
N ARG A 66 37.24 -9.09 1.70
CA ARG A 66 38.54 -8.83 2.36
C ARG A 66 38.50 -8.94 3.88
N ARG A 67 37.31 -8.96 4.50
CA ARG A 67 37.16 -9.05 5.95
C ARG A 67 37.15 -10.51 6.39
N PRO A 68 37.75 -10.87 7.54
CA PRO A 68 37.71 -12.25 8.05
C PRO A 68 36.30 -12.68 8.47
N SER A 69 35.43 -11.72 8.81
CA SER A 69 34.02 -11.96 9.07
C SER A 69 33.18 -10.73 8.75
N ILE A 70 31.92 -10.94 8.35
CA ILE A 70 30.96 -9.87 8.04
C ILE A 70 29.69 -10.00 8.89
N SER A 71 28.83 -8.98 8.92
CA SER A 71 27.59 -9.07 9.71
C SER A 71 26.66 -10.16 9.17
N ARG A 72 25.92 -10.82 10.06
CA ARG A 72 24.92 -11.84 9.70
C ARG A 72 23.91 -11.36 8.65
N THR A 73 23.47 -10.12 8.76
CA THR A 73 22.57 -9.47 7.79
C THR A 73 23.18 -9.35 6.39
N THR A 74 24.47 -9.03 6.29
CA THR A 74 25.18 -8.95 5.01
C THR A 74 25.42 -10.35 4.43
N ALA A 75 25.79 -11.31 5.29
CA ALA A 75 25.95 -12.70 4.88
C ALA A 75 24.65 -13.29 4.32
N GLN A 76 23.52 -13.06 4.98
CA GLN A 76 22.21 -13.53 4.52
C GLN A 76 21.84 -12.94 3.15
N ARG A 77 22.09 -11.64 2.93
CA ARG A 77 21.79 -10.99 1.65
C ARG A 77 22.64 -11.52 0.50
N LEU A 78 23.93 -11.75 0.76
CA LEU A 78 24.85 -12.29 -0.24
C LEU A 78 24.56 -13.77 -0.55
N LEU A 79 24.15 -14.56 0.45
CA LEU A 79 23.80 -15.97 0.29
C LEU A 79 22.41 -16.19 -0.35
N ALA A 80 21.55 -15.18 -0.35
CA ALA A 80 20.23 -15.24 -0.97
C ALA A 80 20.26 -14.93 -2.48
N VAL A 81 21.43 -14.60 -3.05
CA VAL A 81 21.57 -14.36 -4.49
C VAL A 81 21.72 -15.71 -5.20
N GLU A 82 20.82 -16.00 -6.12
CA GLU A 82 20.92 -17.20 -6.97
C GLU A 82 21.31 -16.84 -8.40
N PRO A 83 21.93 -17.76 -9.16
CA PRO A 83 22.16 -17.58 -10.60
C PRO A 83 20.88 -17.15 -11.32
N GLY A 84 20.93 -16.03 -12.05
CA GLY A 84 19.76 -15.49 -12.75
C GLY A 84 18.82 -14.64 -11.88
N THR A 85 19.12 -14.44 -10.59
CA THR A 85 18.37 -13.49 -9.74
C THR A 85 18.50 -12.09 -10.32
N PRO A 86 17.39 -11.43 -10.71
CA PRO A 86 17.44 -10.06 -11.19
C PRO A 86 17.95 -9.13 -10.08
N PRO A 87 18.68 -8.06 -10.41
CA PRO A 87 19.17 -7.07 -9.45
C PRO A 87 18.11 -6.65 -8.42
N VAL A 88 18.35 -6.90 -7.12
CA VAL A 88 17.47 -6.41 -6.06
C VAL A 88 17.71 -4.90 -5.92
N PRO A 89 16.69 -4.06 -6.11
CA PRO A 89 16.89 -2.63 -6.18
C PRO A 89 17.26 -2.04 -4.80
N GLY A 90 18.56 -1.86 -4.54
CA GLY A 90 19.05 -1.10 -3.37
C GLY A 90 18.46 0.31 -3.31
N PRO A 91 18.50 1.03 -2.17
CA PRO A 91 17.63 2.19 -1.88
C PRO A 91 17.70 3.36 -2.87
N ASN A 92 18.80 3.50 -3.63
CA ASN A 92 18.98 4.52 -4.66
C ASN A 92 18.57 4.07 -6.06
N TYR A 93 18.19 2.80 -6.23
CA TYR A 93 17.77 2.24 -7.51
C TYR A 93 16.47 2.90 -7.96
N ARG A 94 16.37 3.23 -9.25
CA ARG A 94 15.20 3.88 -9.80
C ARG A 94 14.20 2.84 -10.28
N ILE A 95 13.04 2.79 -9.65
CA ILE A 95 11.90 1.96 -10.07
C ILE A 95 10.80 2.84 -10.67
N SER A 96 9.78 2.21 -11.26
CA SER A 96 8.59 2.89 -11.77
C SER A 96 7.95 3.76 -10.68
N ALA A 97 7.60 5.01 -11.02
CA ALA A 97 6.88 5.89 -10.12
C ALA A 97 5.37 5.58 -10.03
N VAL A 98 4.86 4.66 -10.86
CA VAL A 98 3.42 4.41 -11.03
C VAL A 98 2.74 4.06 -9.70
N GLY A 99 3.28 3.10 -8.96
CA GLY A 99 2.66 2.68 -7.70
C GLY A 99 2.80 3.69 -6.58
N SER A 100 3.92 4.40 -6.49
CA SER A 100 4.06 5.52 -5.54
C SER A 100 3.07 6.66 -5.86
N ARG A 101 2.88 6.97 -7.14
CA ARG A 101 1.92 7.97 -7.61
C ARG A 101 0.49 7.57 -7.24
N ARG A 102 0.07 6.35 -7.56
CA ARG A 102 -1.28 5.85 -7.24
C ARG A 102 -1.57 5.88 -5.74
N ARG A 103 -0.63 5.42 -4.90
CA ARG A 103 -0.75 5.48 -3.44
C ARG A 103 -0.92 6.92 -2.92
N LEU A 104 -0.11 7.87 -3.41
CA LEU A 104 -0.25 9.28 -3.01
C LEU A 104 -1.57 9.91 -3.50
N GLN A 105 -2.07 9.53 -4.67
CA GLN A 105 -3.36 9.99 -5.21
C GLN A 105 -4.53 9.41 -4.41
N ALA A 106 -4.47 8.13 -4.05
CA ALA A 106 -5.47 7.46 -3.23
C ALA A 106 -5.54 8.05 -1.81
N LEU A 107 -4.40 8.33 -1.18
CA LEU A 107 -4.39 9.03 0.12
C LEU A 107 -5.02 10.44 0.02
N ALA A 108 -4.83 11.15 -1.09
CA ALA A 108 -5.50 12.43 -1.31
C ALA A 108 -7.02 12.27 -1.46
N ALA A 109 -7.50 11.20 -2.11
CA ALA A 109 -8.92 10.89 -2.26
C ALA A 109 -9.65 10.66 -0.92
N ILE A 110 -8.96 10.18 0.10
CA ILE A 110 -9.50 10.06 1.46
C ILE A 110 -9.19 11.27 2.36
N GLY A 111 -8.48 12.29 1.85
CA GLY A 111 -8.32 13.59 2.53
C GLY A 111 -6.95 13.88 3.14
N TRP A 112 -5.91 13.09 2.82
CA TRP A 112 -4.55 13.39 3.27
C TRP A 112 -3.87 14.43 2.37
N THR A 113 -3.27 15.44 2.97
CA THR A 113 -2.55 16.50 2.26
C THR A 113 -1.07 16.16 2.13
N LEU A 114 -0.42 16.60 1.03
CA LEU A 114 1.03 16.41 0.86
C LEU A 114 1.87 16.97 2.02
N PRO A 115 1.57 18.14 2.64
CA PRO A 115 2.30 18.59 3.82
C PRO A 115 2.14 17.64 5.01
N ALA A 116 0.94 17.07 5.22
CA ALA A 116 0.72 16.09 6.28
C ALA A 116 1.46 14.78 6.03
N LEU A 117 1.55 14.35 4.76
CA LEU A 117 2.34 13.19 4.35
C LEU A 117 3.85 13.44 4.52
N ALA A 118 4.34 14.59 4.06
CA ALA A 118 5.75 14.98 4.20
C ALA A 118 6.20 15.06 5.66
N ALA A 119 5.33 15.50 6.57
CA ALA A 119 5.64 15.53 8.01
C ALA A 119 5.78 14.13 8.65
N ARG A 120 5.38 13.06 7.95
CA ARG A 120 5.44 11.65 8.40
C ARG A 120 6.51 10.84 7.67
N THR A 121 7.26 11.47 6.76
CA THR A 121 8.28 10.82 5.94
C THR A 121 9.58 11.62 5.97
N THR A 122 10.66 11.01 5.54
CA THR A 122 11.92 11.72 5.25
C THR A 122 11.87 12.48 3.93
N GLU A 123 10.84 12.24 3.12
CA GLU A 123 10.63 12.89 1.83
C GLU A 123 10.07 14.31 1.95
N THR A 124 10.53 15.19 1.05
CA THR A 124 10.12 16.60 1.04
C THR A 124 8.78 16.80 0.33
N PHE A 125 8.04 17.84 0.73
CA PHE A 125 6.79 18.23 0.06
C PHE A 125 6.94 18.41 -1.47
N PRO A 126 7.97 19.14 -1.99
CA PRO A 126 8.16 19.27 -3.43
C PRO A 126 8.38 17.93 -4.14
N GLN A 127 9.09 16.99 -3.51
CA GLN A 127 9.33 15.67 -4.07
C GLN A 127 8.04 14.83 -4.13
N LEU A 128 7.27 14.78 -3.04
CA LEU A 128 5.98 14.07 -3.04
C LEU A 128 5.00 14.68 -4.04
N ARG A 129 5.00 16.01 -4.20
CA ARG A 129 4.20 16.71 -5.23
C ARG A 129 4.60 16.27 -6.64
N ALA A 130 5.90 16.25 -6.94
CA ALA A 130 6.40 15.86 -8.26
C ALA A 130 6.04 14.41 -8.61
N ILE A 131 6.10 13.49 -7.62
CA ILE A 131 5.71 12.09 -7.81
C ILE A 131 4.20 11.97 -8.09
N ARG A 132 3.37 12.62 -7.27
CA ARG A 132 1.91 12.58 -7.41
C ARG A 132 1.42 13.17 -8.74
N GLU A 133 2.07 14.23 -9.22
CA GLU A 133 1.78 14.90 -10.49
C GLU A 133 2.43 14.23 -11.70
N ALA A 134 3.04 13.06 -11.54
CA ALA A 134 3.70 12.31 -12.62
C ALA A 134 4.83 13.07 -13.34
N ARG A 135 5.47 14.04 -12.67
CA ARG A 135 6.58 14.81 -13.27
C ARG A 135 7.84 13.97 -13.50
N HIS A 136 7.95 12.84 -12.80
CA HIS A 136 9.06 11.89 -12.94
C HIS A 136 8.52 10.49 -13.25
N PRO A 137 9.03 9.81 -14.29
CA PRO A 137 8.61 8.45 -14.63
C PRO A 137 9.13 7.41 -13.63
N THR A 138 10.12 7.77 -12.82
CA THR A 138 10.79 6.86 -11.89
C THR A 138 11.04 7.52 -10.53
N VAL A 139 11.14 6.70 -9.48
CA VAL A 139 11.46 7.10 -8.09
C VAL A 139 12.55 6.19 -7.52
N ARG A 140 13.26 6.65 -6.49
CA ARG A 140 14.18 5.79 -5.74
C ARG A 140 13.39 4.68 -5.04
N SER A 141 13.90 3.46 -5.00
CA SER A 141 13.23 2.33 -4.35
C SER A 141 13.03 2.60 -2.85
N GLY A 142 13.97 3.29 -2.19
CA GLY A 142 13.80 3.74 -0.81
C GLY A 142 12.59 4.67 -0.63
N THR A 143 12.42 5.64 -1.54
CA THR A 143 11.25 6.53 -1.58
C THR A 143 9.96 5.75 -1.79
N ALA A 144 9.96 4.77 -2.70
CA ALA A 144 8.78 3.95 -2.97
C ALA A 144 8.38 3.10 -1.76
N ILE A 145 9.36 2.50 -1.05
CA ILE A 145 9.13 1.74 0.18
C ILE A 145 8.56 2.66 1.27
N GLU A 146 9.06 3.87 1.41
CA GLU A 146 8.56 4.83 2.40
C GLU A 146 7.11 5.25 2.10
N ILE A 147 6.80 5.53 0.82
CA ILE A 147 5.43 5.82 0.38
C ILE A 147 4.50 4.63 0.58
N SER A 148 4.97 3.40 0.35
CA SER A 148 4.20 2.18 0.63
C SER A 148 3.84 2.09 2.09
N ARG A 149 4.82 2.22 3.00
CA ARG A 149 4.57 2.19 4.45
C ARG A 149 3.60 3.27 4.90
N LEU A 150 3.69 4.46 4.31
CA LEU A 150 2.77 5.55 4.59
C LEU A 150 1.35 5.24 4.14
N TYR A 151 1.21 4.60 2.97
CA TYR A 151 -0.08 4.13 2.46
C TYR A 151 -0.67 3.07 3.37
N ASP A 152 0.09 2.02 3.72
CA ASP A 152 -0.38 0.92 4.58
C ASP A 152 -0.87 1.45 5.94
N ALA A 153 -0.20 2.46 6.50
CA ALA A 153 -0.57 3.07 7.77
C ALA A 153 -1.84 3.94 7.70
N LEU A 154 -2.18 4.51 6.54
CA LEU A 154 -3.18 5.58 6.41
C LEU A 154 -4.36 5.24 5.50
N ALA A 155 -4.27 4.19 4.68
CA ALA A 155 -5.26 3.84 3.66
C ALA A 155 -6.67 3.62 4.23
N MET A 156 -6.78 3.16 5.47
CA MET A 156 -8.05 2.94 6.18
C MET A 156 -8.46 4.08 7.12
N THR A 157 -7.70 5.18 7.15
CA THR A 157 -7.97 6.31 8.04
C THR A 157 -8.24 7.58 7.22
N PRO A 158 -9.46 8.13 7.22
CA PRO A 158 -9.76 9.37 6.52
C PRO A 158 -8.88 10.53 6.99
N GLY A 159 -8.32 11.28 6.04
CA GLY A 159 -7.55 12.47 6.33
C GLY A 159 -8.44 13.69 6.62
N PRO A 160 -7.93 14.69 7.35
CA PRO A 160 -8.75 15.80 7.86
C PRO A 160 -9.18 16.80 6.77
N SER A 161 -8.60 16.77 5.57
CA SER A 161 -8.79 17.83 4.57
C SER A 161 -9.91 17.51 3.57
N ALA A 162 -11.01 18.25 3.65
CA ALA A 162 -12.06 18.23 2.63
C ALA A 162 -11.56 18.73 1.26
N LEU A 163 -10.67 19.73 1.26
CA LEU A 163 -10.09 20.27 0.03
C LEU A 163 -9.28 19.21 -0.73
N ALA A 164 -8.51 18.37 -0.03
CA ALA A 164 -7.76 17.29 -0.66
C ALA A 164 -8.69 16.28 -1.36
N ARG A 165 -9.84 15.95 -0.74
CA ARG A 165 -10.86 15.09 -1.35
C ARG A 165 -11.46 15.72 -2.61
N THR A 166 -11.77 17.02 -2.56
CA THR A 166 -12.29 17.77 -3.72
C THR A 166 -11.30 17.77 -4.88
N ILE A 167 -10.02 18.04 -4.61
CA ILE A 167 -8.97 18.03 -5.63
C ILE A 167 -8.83 16.62 -6.22
N ALA A 168 -8.81 15.58 -5.39
CA ALA A 168 -8.72 14.20 -5.87
C ALA A 168 -9.91 13.84 -6.77
N LYS A 169 -11.12 14.24 -6.41
CA LYS A 169 -12.32 14.05 -7.24
C LYS A 169 -12.21 14.77 -8.58
N GLN A 170 -11.76 16.03 -8.60
CA GLN A 170 -11.57 16.81 -9.83
C GLN A 170 -10.53 16.19 -10.76
N ASN A 171 -9.52 15.53 -10.20
CA ASN A 171 -8.47 14.85 -10.96
C ASN A 171 -8.77 13.36 -11.23
N ASN A 172 -9.99 12.89 -10.90
CA ASN A 172 -10.39 11.48 -11.03
C ASN A 172 -9.44 10.49 -10.35
N TRP A 173 -8.91 10.85 -9.18
CA TRP A 173 -8.04 9.99 -8.40
C TRP A 173 -8.86 8.98 -7.59
N ALA A 174 -8.60 7.70 -7.85
CA ALA A 174 -9.26 6.58 -7.18
C ALA A 174 -8.85 6.48 -5.71
N PRO A 175 -9.80 6.22 -4.78
CA PRO A 175 -9.50 5.98 -3.36
C PRO A 175 -8.81 4.63 -3.10
N PRO A 176 -8.28 4.38 -1.89
CA PRO A 176 -7.58 3.13 -1.57
C PRO A 176 -8.40 1.88 -1.87
N LEU A 177 -9.67 1.85 -1.44
CA LEU A 177 -10.57 0.70 -1.65
C LEU A 177 -10.95 0.45 -3.11
N ALA A 178 -10.58 1.33 -4.03
CA ALA A 178 -10.76 1.11 -5.46
C ALA A 178 -9.54 0.42 -6.10
N TRP A 179 -8.49 0.13 -5.33
CA TRP A 179 -7.33 -0.62 -5.80
C TRP A 179 -7.29 -1.97 -5.10
N ASP A 180 -6.97 -3.02 -5.85
CA ASP A 180 -6.46 -4.25 -5.25
C ASP A 180 -5.02 -4.00 -4.78
N ASP A 181 -4.63 -4.63 -3.67
CA ASP A 181 -3.33 -4.42 -3.03
C ASP A 181 -2.17 -4.81 -3.98
N ASP A 182 -2.41 -5.80 -4.85
CA ASP A 182 -1.44 -6.31 -5.83
C ASP A 182 -1.37 -5.46 -7.13
N ASP A 183 -2.36 -4.61 -7.38
CA ASP A 183 -2.52 -3.88 -8.66
C ASP A 183 -1.82 -2.51 -8.68
N LEU A 184 -1.49 -1.97 -7.51
CA LEU A 184 -0.95 -0.62 -7.38
C LEU A 184 0.36 -0.44 -8.17
N ASP A 185 1.20 -1.46 -8.26
CA ASP A 185 2.50 -1.39 -8.94
C ASP A 185 2.46 -1.84 -10.42
N THR A 186 1.34 -2.44 -10.86
CA THR A 186 1.16 -2.96 -12.22
C THR A 186 0.84 -1.84 -13.21
N ARG A 187 1.66 -1.69 -14.26
CA ARG A 187 1.57 -0.56 -15.21
C ARG A 187 0.16 -0.35 -15.76
N ASP A 188 -0.49 -1.43 -16.18
CA ASP A 188 -1.76 -1.36 -16.91
C ASP A 188 -3.00 -1.63 -16.04
N ALA A 189 -2.81 -1.84 -14.73
CA ALA A 189 -3.91 -2.02 -13.80
C ALA A 189 -4.80 -0.76 -13.73
N GLN A 190 -6.11 -1.00 -13.68
CA GLN A 190 -7.12 0.04 -13.56
C GLN A 190 -7.80 -0.06 -12.20
N PRO A 191 -8.08 1.07 -11.54
CA PRO A 191 -8.82 1.02 -10.30
C PRO A 191 -10.24 0.51 -10.56
N HIS A 192 -10.74 -0.33 -9.64
CA HIS A 192 -12.16 -0.60 -9.42
C HIS A 192 -12.81 0.64 -8.85
N LEU A 193 -12.86 1.70 -9.66
CA LEU A 193 -13.74 2.82 -9.37
C LEU A 193 -15.13 2.20 -9.27
N ALA A 194 -15.77 2.39 -8.12
CA ALA A 194 -17.22 2.37 -8.08
C ALA A 194 -17.66 3.50 -9.03
N THR A 195 -17.74 3.18 -10.33
CA THR A 195 -18.79 3.77 -11.12
C THR A 195 -20.03 3.58 -10.28
N SER A 196 -20.82 4.62 -10.12
CA SER A 196 -22.22 4.46 -9.80
C SER A 196 -22.86 3.68 -10.97
N THR A 197 -22.42 2.44 -11.21
CA THR A 197 -23.25 1.42 -11.79
C THR A 197 -24.34 1.29 -10.75
N PRO A 198 -25.58 1.71 -11.05
CA PRO A 198 -26.67 1.45 -10.13
C PRO A 198 -26.63 -0.06 -9.92
N ILE A 199 -26.39 -0.52 -8.67
CA ILE A 199 -26.51 -1.93 -8.31
C ILE A 199 -27.77 -2.40 -9.01
N THR A 200 -27.67 -3.45 -9.83
CA THR A 200 -28.81 -3.87 -10.64
C THR A 200 -29.99 -4.19 -9.71
N ARG A 201 -31.22 -4.18 -10.23
CA ARG A 201 -32.38 -4.51 -9.38
C ARG A 201 -32.15 -5.84 -8.66
N ASP A 202 -31.61 -6.83 -9.35
CA ASP A 202 -31.50 -8.19 -8.83
C ASP A 202 -30.35 -8.31 -7.81
N GLU A 203 -29.20 -7.67 -8.03
CA GLU A 203 -28.13 -7.60 -7.02
C GLU A 203 -28.56 -6.87 -5.74
N MET A 204 -29.36 -5.81 -5.86
CA MET A 204 -29.87 -5.07 -4.71
C MET A 204 -30.87 -5.89 -3.89
N LEU A 205 -31.72 -6.67 -4.56
CA LEU A 205 -32.67 -7.57 -3.91
C LEU A 205 -31.95 -8.72 -3.20
N LEU A 206 -30.93 -9.29 -3.84
CA LEU A 206 -30.11 -10.35 -3.26
C LEU A 206 -29.38 -9.86 -2.00
N GLU A 207 -28.81 -8.66 -2.02
CA GLU A 207 -28.16 -8.07 -0.84
C GLU A 207 -29.17 -7.73 0.28
N PHE A 208 -30.37 -7.25 -0.08
CA PHE A 208 -31.47 -6.99 0.87
C PHE A 208 -31.95 -8.27 1.57
N GLU A 209 -32.02 -9.39 0.84
CA GLU A 209 -32.39 -10.68 1.41
C GLU A 209 -31.25 -11.28 2.24
N HIS A 210 -30.01 -11.20 1.76
CA HIS A 210 -28.83 -11.72 2.46
C HIS A 210 -28.60 -11.02 3.80
N THR A 211 -28.92 -9.73 3.90
CA THR A 211 -28.76 -8.94 5.12
C THR A 211 -30.03 -8.86 5.97
N ARG A 212 -31.10 -9.58 5.59
CA ARG A 212 -32.42 -9.52 6.22
C ARG A 212 -32.38 -9.74 7.73
N ASP A 213 -31.62 -10.72 8.21
CA ASP A 213 -31.52 -11.04 9.64
C ASP A 213 -31.00 -9.86 10.48
N GLN A 214 -30.25 -8.95 9.85
CA GLN A 214 -29.65 -7.80 10.50
C GLN A 214 -30.57 -6.57 10.54
N HIS A 215 -31.56 -6.48 9.66
CA HIS A 215 -32.49 -5.33 9.58
C HIS A 215 -33.97 -5.72 9.69
N GLY A 216 -34.30 -7.01 9.81
CA GLY A 216 -35.66 -7.53 9.93
C GLY A 216 -36.57 -7.15 8.75
N GLY A 217 -36.01 -6.96 7.56
CA GLY A 217 -36.76 -6.49 6.38
C GLY A 217 -37.16 -5.01 6.39
N ARG A 218 -36.71 -4.20 7.37
CA ARG A 218 -37.00 -2.75 7.42
C ARG A 218 -36.21 -1.96 6.38
N ILE A 219 -36.89 -1.10 5.63
CA ILE A 219 -36.30 -0.36 4.50
C ILE A 219 -35.29 0.68 4.97
N THR A 220 -35.57 1.45 6.03
CA THR A 220 -34.63 2.51 6.46
C THR A 220 -33.30 1.95 6.96
N LEU A 221 -33.35 0.85 7.70
CA LEU A 221 -32.17 0.15 8.20
C LEU A 221 -31.38 -0.51 7.07
N ALA A 222 -32.08 -1.17 6.13
CA ALA A 222 -31.45 -1.73 4.95
C ALA A 222 -30.77 -0.64 4.10
N ALA A 223 -31.45 0.48 3.84
CA ALA A 223 -30.91 1.60 3.07
C ALA A 223 -29.62 2.17 3.68
N THR A 224 -29.55 2.24 5.01
CA THR A 224 -28.34 2.69 5.71
C THR A 224 -27.16 1.76 5.48
N ARG A 225 -27.38 0.43 5.45
CA ARG A 225 -26.33 -0.56 5.21
C ARG A 225 -25.91 -0.60 3.74
N LEU A 226 -26.90 -0.50 2.84
CA LEU A 226 -26.71 -0.52 1.39
C LEU A 226 -26.16 0.80 0.84
N GLY A 227 -25.98 1.83 1.68
CA GLY A 227 -25.59 3.17 1.24
C GLY A 227 -26.59 3.79 0.25
N ALA A 228 -27.87 3.42 0.36
CA ALA A 228 -28.94 3.80 -0.56
C ALA A 228 -29.88 4.84 0.07
N ASP A 229 -30.58 5.60 -0.77
CA ASP A 229 -31.69 6.45 -0.32
C ASP A 229 -32.91 5.58 0.07
N PRO A 230 -33.46 5.71 1.30
CA PRO A 230 -34.56 4.86 1.77
C PRO A 230 -35.82 4.94 0.91
N LEU A 231 -36.14 6.10 0.35
CA LEU A 231 -37.33 6.30 -0.47
C LEU A 231 -37.18 5.71 -1.88
N ASN A 232 -35.96 5.72 -2.43
CA ASN A 232 -35.62 5.04 -3.67
C ASN A 232 -35.61 3.52 -3.46
N LEU A 233 -35.06 3.03 -2.34
CA LEU A 233 -35.06 1.61 -2.00
C LEU A 233 -36.50 1.07 -1.88
N ALA A 234 -37.39 1.79 -1.19
CA ALA A 234 -38.81 1.42 -1.10
C ALA A 234 -39.49 1.29 -2.45
N ARG A 235 -39.30 2.27 -3.34
CA ARG A 235 -39.89 2.26 -4.68
C ARG A 235 -39.37 1.09 -5.52
N ARG A 236 -38.10 0.71 -5.37
CA ARG A 236 -37.48 -0.40 -6.10
C ARG A 236 -38.00 -1.75 -5.61
N ILE A 237 -38.11 -1.95 -4.30
CA ILE A 237 -38.67 -3.17 -3.70
C ILE A 237 -40.15 -3.32 -4.08
N GLN A 238 -40.94 -2.24 -4.02
CA GLN A 238 -42.34 -2.25 -4.47
C GLN A 238 -42.49 -2.68 -5.93
N ARG A 239 -41.62 -2.17 -6.83
CA ARG A 239 -41.60 -2.57 -8.24
C ARG A 239 -41.18 -4.02 -8.44
N ALA A 240 -40.24 -4.53 -7.64
CA ALA A 240 -39.82 -5.92 -7.68
C ALA A 240 -40.96 -6.86 -7.28
N LYS A 241 -41.68 -6.54 -6.19
CA LYS A 241 -42.87 -7.29 -5.77
C LYS A 241 -43.98 -7.27 -6.83
N ALA A 242 -44.20 -6.12 -7.47
CA ALA A 242 -45.14 -6.00 -8.59
C ALA A 242 -44.70 -6.80 -9.84
N ALA A 243 -43.40 -7.06 -10.00
CA ALA A 243 -42.84 -7.88 -11.06
C ALA A 243 -42.75 -9.38 -10.69
N GLY A 244 -43.35 -9.81 -9.57
CA GLY A 244 -43.45 -11.21 -9.16
C GLY A 244 -42.29 -11.74 -8.30
N HIS A 245 -41.41 -10.87 -7.80
CA HIS A 245 -40.33 -11.28 -6.88
C HIS A 245 -40.87 -11.47 -5.46
N ASP A 246 -40.57 -12.61 -4.84
CA ASP A 246 -41.02 -12.97 -3.49
C ASP A 246 -40.12 -12.33 -2.42
N ILE A 247 -40.34 -11.03 -2.19
CA ILE A 247 -39.58 -10.24 -1.22
C ILE A 247 -40.50 -9.75 -0.12
N ASP A 248 -40.24 -10.23 1.10
CA ASP A 248 -40.88 -9.69 2.29
C ASP A 248 -40.15 -8.43 2.77
N TYR A 249 -40.88 -7.37 3.07
CA TYR A 249 -40.28 -6.13 3.57
C TYR A 249 -41.26 -5.37 4.47
N VAL A 250 -40.71 -4.50 5.32
CA VAL A 250 -41.46 -3.59 6.19
C VAL A 250 -41.20 -2.15 5.74
N ASP A 251 -42.21 -1.52 5.13
CA ASP A 251 -42.13 -0.10 4.72
C ASP A 251 -42.26 0.85 5.90
N ASP A 252 -41.12 1.18 6.50
CA ASP A 252 -40.97 2.14 7.59
C ASP A 252 -40.60 3.55 7.10
N THR A 253 -40.73 3.83 5.79
CA THR A 253 -40.37 5.13 5.20
C THR A 253 -41.43 6.23 5.36
N LYS A 254 -42.59 5.92 5.94
CA LYS A 254 -43.71 6.87 6.12
C LYS A 254 -43.32 8.21 6.80
N PRO A 255 -42.48 8.24 7.86
CA PRO A 255 -42.06 9.50 8.49
C PRO A 255 -41.23 10.40 7.56
N LEU A 256 -40.36 9.80 6.74
CA LEU A 256 -39.48 10.50 5.80
C LEU A 256 -40.26 11.17 4.66
N ARG A 257 -41.42 10.60 4.27
CA ARG A 257 -42.29 11.21 3.25
C ARG A 257 -42.94 12.51 3.73
N ARG A 258 -43.22 12.63 5.04
CA ARG A 258 -43.84 13.82 5.64
C ARG A 258 -42.87 15.00 5.75
N GLN A 259 -41.59 14.74 6.02
CA GLN A 259 -40.56 15.77 6.13
C GLN A 259 -40.17 16.45 4.80
N ARG A 260 -40.53 15.85 3.66
CA ARG A 260 -40.25 16.40 2.33
C ARG A 260 -41.34 17.32 1.77
N VAL A 261 -42.50 17.35 2.43
CA VAL A 261 -43.69 18.11 2.01
C VAL A 261 -43.92 19.33 2.90
N ALA A 262 -43.15 19.46 3.99
CA ALA A 262 -43.04 20.65 4.83
C ALA A 262 -41.82 21.47 4.40
#